data_AF-A0A2V8LEM2-F1
#
_entry.id   AF-A0A2V8LEM2-F1
#
_cell.length_a   1.000
_cell.length_b   1.000
_cell.length_c   1.000
_cell.angle_alpha   90.00
_cell.angle_beta   90.00
_cell.angle_gamma   90.00
#
_symmetry.space_group_name_H-M   'P 1'
#
loop_
_entity.id
_entity.type
_entity.pdbx_description
1 polymer ?
#
loop_
_entity_poly.entity_id
_entity_poly.type
_entity_poly.pdbx_seq_one_letter_code
_entity_poly.pdbx_strand_id
1 'polypeptide(L)'
;MTETSGKALIVQSDCSVLLEVHSPLAEDARAAIAPFAELVKSPEHVHTYRITPLSIWNARAAGFDAGQMVAALRQHARYVVPPSVERDILDLAGRYGRVVITREGGALRCSCLDEVTTERLARDRDAGPLLTTRIDNTSFRIDPGQRGILKQALIAAGFPAEDLAGYAAGDPLHLALRDTTVSGRAFTVRYYQRQAAEAFHRAGSEKGGSGVVVLPCGAGKTVVGLAAMELVGQTTLVLTTSLTSVKQWRREILDKTTLHPDDIAEYTGDQKNTGPVTLATYQILTWRENRESEFPHLELFRARSWGLIIYDEVHLLPAPVFRATADLQARRRLGLTATLVREDGREADVFALIGPKRFDVPWKDLERQSWIAGATCVEERVPMSQGRRMEYALADRRAQFRIAAENPEKMTRLGELLESHPGARILIIGEYLAQIEAIARDFNVPLVTGKTPQPEREAIYDGFRHGALRRIVLSKVGNFAIDLPEADVLIQVSGAFGSRQEEAQRFGRILRPKEDGRAARFFTLVSRDTREEEFAHHRKLFLVEQGYSYQIVG
;
A
#
# COMPACT_ATOMS: atom_id res chain seq x y z
N MET A 1 -15.66 43.83 -5.03
CA MET A 1 -15.62 42.41 -4.63
C MET A 1 -15.66 41.60 -5.91
N THR A 2 -14.48 41.32 -6.47
CA THR A 2 -14.35 40.52 -7.71
C THR A 2 -14.61 39.06 -7.39
N GLU A 3 -15.56 38.46 -8.09
CA GLU A 3 -15.91 37.04 -8.03
C GLU A 3 -14.65 36.16 -8.12
N THR A 4 -14.26 35.52 -7.02
CA THR A 4 -13.31 34.39 -7.01
C THR A 4 -14.00 33.17 -7.60
N SER A 5 -14.22 33.23 -8.91
CA SER A 5 -14.92 32.24 -9.73
C SER A 5 -14.10 30.95 -9.86
N GLY A 6 -14.71 29.82 -9.48
CA GLY A 6 -14.36 28.47 -9.89
C GLY A 6 -13.11 27.78 -9.30
N LYS A 7 -12.09 28.50 -8.85
CA LYS A 7 -10.81 27.89 -8.41
C LYS A 7 -10.95 27.05 -7.12
N ALA A 8 -10.26 25.91 -7.08
CA ALA A 8 -10.52 24.85 -6.10
C ALA A 8 -9.46 24.73 -4.98
N LEU A 9 -8.30 25.40 -5.08
CA LEU A 9 -7.21 25.23 -4.11
C LEU A 9 -7.08 26.39 -3.13
N ILE A 10 -6.68 26.08 -1.90
CA ILE A 10 -6.18 27.04 -0.91
C ILE A 10 -4.80 26.55 -0.49
N VAL A 11 -3.77 27.34 -0.79
CA VAL A 11 -2.37 27.01 -0.44
C VAL A 11 -1.98 27.79 0.81
N GLN A 12 -1.49 27.08 1.81
CA GLN A 12 -1.10 27.66 3.10
C GLN A 12 0.42 27.74 3.22
N SER A 13 0.91 28.67 4.05
CA SER A 13 2.35 28.93 4.20
C SER A 13 3.15 27.77 4.79
N ASP A 14 2.49 26.79 5.41
CA ASP A 14 3.09 25.56 5.94
C ASP A 14 3.15 24.42 4.91
N CYS A 15 3.00 24.74 3.62
CA CYS A 15 2.97 23.80 2.50
C CYS A 15 1.78 22.81 2.52
N SER A 16 0.74 23.08 3.30
CA SER A 16 -0.54 22.38 3.16
C SER A 16 -1.38 22.99 2.02
N VAL A 17 -2.07 22.13 1.28
CA VAL A 17 -2.92 22.50 0.15
C VAL A 17 -4.30 21.89 0.37
N LEU A 18 -5.32 22.74 0.52
CA LEU A 18 -6.70 22.32 0.66
C LEU A 18 -7.39 22.35 -0.71
N LEU A 19 -8.04 21.27 -1.09
CA LEU A 19 -8.81 21.14 -2.32
C LEU A 19 -10.29 21.05 -1.98
N GLU A 20 -11.08 22.02 -2.43
CA GLU A 20 -12.55 22.02 -2.30
C GLU A 20 -13.17 21.02 -3.29
N VAL A 21 -13.76 19.93 -2.77
CA VAL A 21 -14.24 18.79 -3.57
C VAL A 21 -15.43 19.17 -4.46
N HIS A 22 -16.27 20.08 -3.98
CA HIS A 22 -17.51 20.49 -4.65
C HIS A 22 -17.29 21.57 -5.71
N SER A 23 -16.05 22.02 -5.91
CA SER A 23 -15.71 22.94 -6.99
C SER A 23 -15.81 22.25 -8.35
N PRO A 24 -16.35 22.92 -9.39
CA PRO A 24 -16.35 22.38 -10.75
C PRO A 24 -14.93 22.16 -11.31
N LEU A 25 -13.91 22.84 -10.76
CA LEU A 25 -12.50 22.67 -11.16
C LEU A 25 -11.72 21.73 -10.22
N ALA A 26 -12.40 21.01 -9.33
CA ALA A 26 -11.73 20.17 -8.32
C ALA A 26 -10.91 19.04 -8.95
N GLU A 27 -11.41 18.43 -10.03
CA GLU A 27 -10.72 17.34 -10.72
C GLU A 27 -9.46 17.84 -11.44
N ASP A 28 -9.57 18.93 -12.19
CA ASP A 28 -8.43 19.55 -12.87
C ASP A 28 -7.38 20.01 -11.86
N ALA A 29 -7.80 20.65 -10.77
CA ALA A 29 -6.91 21.08 -9.70
C ALA A 29 -6.21 19.90 -9.01
N ARG A 30 -6.94 18.79 -8.79
CA ARG A 30 -6.36 17.56 -8.24
C ARG A 30 -5.30 16.99 -9.16
N ALA A 31 -5.62 16.84 -10.45
CA ALA A 31 -4.69 16.32 -11.45
C ALA A 31 -3.43 17.21 -11.56
N ALA A 32 -3.59 18.53 -11.45
CA ALA A 32 -2.50 19.48 -11.52
C ALA A 32 -1.49 19.35 -10.38
N ILE A 33 -1.94 19.07 -9.14
CA ILE A 33 -1.06 18.97 -7.96
C ILE A 33 -0.60 17.54 -7.63
N ALA A 34 -1.32 16.52 -8.10
CA ALA A 34 -1.02 15.10 -7.82
C ALA A 34 0.44 14.67 -8.07
N PRO A 35 1.17 15.22 -9.08
CA PRO A 35 2.57 14.90 -9.30
C PRO A 35 3.51 15.31 -8.17
N PHE A 36 3.21 16.41 -7.47
CA PHE A 36 4.15 17.09 -6.56
C PHE A 36 3.57 17.39 -5.17
N ALA A 37 2.37 16.91 -4.86
CA ALA A 37 1.75 16.98 -3.55
C ALA A 37 1.21 15.60 -3.14
N GLU A 38 1.32 15.28 -1.85
CA GLU A 38 0.87 14.01 -1.28
C GLU A 38 -0.47 14.18 -0.59
N LEU A 39 -1.43 13.29 -0.88
CA LEU A 39 -2.72 13.28 -0.21
C LEU A 39 -2.53 12.86 1.26
N VAL A 40 -2.93 13.73 2.18
CA VAL A 40 -2.89 13.48 3.62
C VAL A 40 -4.25 12.98 4.11
N LYS A 41 -5.34 13.65 3.70
CA LYS A 41 -6.72 13.32 4.12
C LYS A 41 -7.70 13.62 2.98
N SER A 42 -8.75 12.80 2.85
CA SER A 42 -9.77 12.94 1.80
C SER A 42 -11.24 12.89 2.28
N PRO A 43 -11.63 13.68 3.29
CA PRO A 43 -13.01 13.73 3.76
C PRO A 43 -13.96 14.32 2.70
N GLU A 44 -15.25 14.39 3.02
CA GLU A 44 -16.36 14.58 2.07
C GLU A 44 -16.31 15.92 1.33
N HIS A 45 -15.79 16.98 1.96
CA HIS A 45 -15.88 18.34 1.44
C HIS A 45 -14.54 18.95 1.02
N VAL A 46 -13.46 18.61 1.72
CA VAL A 46 -12.15 19.22 1.50
C VAL A 46 -11.07 18.15 1.60
N HIS A 47 -10.30 17.94 0.54
CA HIS A 47 -9.13 17.08 0.61
C HIS A 47 -7.91 17.91 1.04
N THR A 48 -7.07 17.35 1.92
CA THR A 48 -5.82 17.96 2.36
C THR A 48 -4.65 17.25 1.72
N TYR A 49 -3.84 18.01 1.00
CA TYR A 49 -2.55 17.59 0.48
C TYR A 49 -1.42 18.31 1.22
N ARG A 50 -0.23 17.74 1.13
CA ARG A 50 0.99 18.37 1.64
C ARG A 50 2.10 18.30 0.60
N ILE A 51 2.78 19.42 0.41
CA ILE A 51 4.00 19.49 -0.39
C ILE A 51 5.16 19.21 0.56
N THR A 52 5.92 18.17 0.25
CA THR A 52 7.11 17.71 0.98
C THR A 52 8.35 17.74 0.07
N PRO A 53 9.57 17.80 0.62
CA PRO A 53 10.80 17.62 -0.17
C PRO A 53 10.74 16.39 -1.07
N LEU A 54 10.25 15.28 -0.53
CA LEU A 54 10.13 14.02 -1.24
C LEU A 54 9.14 14.11 -2.42
N SER A 55 7.97 14.72 -2.21
CA SER A 55 6.98 14.91 -3.27
C SER A 55 7.50 15.78 -4.43
N ILE A 56 8.29 16.82 -4.13
CA ILE A 56 8.92 17.68 -5.14
C ILE A 56 9.98 16.89 -5.91
N TRP A 57 10.83 16.13 -5.22
CA TRP A 57 11.86 15.32 -5.87
C TRP A 57 11.29 14.16 -6.69
N ASN A 58 10.18 13.56 -6.24
CA ASN A 58 9.38 12.62 -7.01
C ASN A 58 8.89 13.25 -8.33
N ALA A 59 8.33 14.46 -8.25
CA ALA A 59 7.85 15.18 -9.42
C ALA A 59 8.99 15.50 -10.40
N ARG A 60 10.15 15.93 -9.91
CA ARG A 60 11.36 16.15 -10.73
C ARG A 60 11.82 14.86 -11.42
N ALA A 61 11.89 13.75 -10.70
CA ALA A 61 12.23 12.44 -11.26
C ALA A 61 11.18 11.95 -12.30
N ALA A 62 9.92 12.37 -12.13
CA ALA A 62 8.86 12.10 -13.07
C ALA A 62 8.95 12.97 -14.35
N GLY A 63 9.68 14.08 -14.32
CA GLY A 63 9.93 14.98 -15.45
C GLY A 63 9.25 16.35 -15.34
N PHE A 64 8.55 16.64 -14.25
CA PHE A 64 7.91 17.93 -14.02
C PHE A 64 8.95 18.98 -13.64
N ASP A 65 8.90 20.18 -14.22
CA ASP A 65 9.77 21.28 -13.84
C ASP A 65 9.19 22.13 -12.70
N ALA A 66 10.06 22.89 -12.02
CA ALA A 66 9.65 23.69 -10.86
C ALA A 66 8.65 24.80 -11.23
N GLY A 67 8.80 25.37 -12.43
CA GLY A 67 7.92 26.42 -12.94
C GLY A 67 6.51 25.89 -13.20
N GLN A 68 6.39 24.68 -13.75
CA GLN A 68 5.12 23.96 -13.92
C GLN A 68 4.42 23.74 -12.59
N MET A 69 5.14 23.33 -11.53
CA MET A 69 4.56 23.13 -10.21
C MET A 69 4.00 24.43 -9.62
N VAL A 70 4.79 25.52 -9.67
CA VAL A 70 4.35 26.84 -9.20
C VAL A 70 3.18 27.37 -10.04
N ALA A 71 3.25 27.22 -11.37
CA ALA A 71 2.19 27.63 -12.28
C ALA A 71 0.88 26.88 -12.00
N ALA A 72 0.94 25.57 -11.75
CA ALA A 72 -0.21 24.76 -11.37
C ALA A 72 -0.88 25.29 -10.09
N LEU A 73 -0.10 25.62 -9.05
CA LEU A 73 -0.66 26.23 -7.83
C LEU A 73 -1.31 27.57 -8.13
N ARG A 74 -0.64 28.49 -8.84
CA ARG A 74 -1.19 29.81 -9.18
C ARG A 74 -2.46 29.72 -10.03
N GLN A 75 -2.51 28.79 -10.96
CA GLN A 75 -3.65 28.58 -11.85
C GLN A 75 -4.88 28.14 -11.05
N HIS A 76 -4.72 27.22 -10.09
CA HIS A 76 -5.83 26.60 -9.39
C HIS A 76 -6.11 27.15 -7.98
N ALA A 77 -5.24 28.02 -7.44
CA ALA A 77 -5.42 28.64 -6.12
C ALA A 77 -6.41 29.81 -6.13
N ARG A 78 -7.37 29.76 -5.19
CA ARG A 78 -8.37 30.80 -4.93
C ARG A 78 -7.75 32.06 -4.35
N TYR A 79 -6.71 31.90 -3.53
CA TYR A 79 -5.92 32.99 -2.95
C TYR A 79 -4.53 33.01 -3.55
N VAL A 80 -3.83 34.14 -3.40
CA VAL A 80 -2.43 34.25 -3.80
C VAL A 80 -1.62 33.19 -3.10
N VAL A 81 -0.82 32.44 -3.85
CA VAL A 81 0.08 31.42 -3.31
C VAL A 81 1.13 32.12 -2.44
N PRO A 82 1.37 31.69 -1.20
CA PRO A 82 2.39 32.29 -0.36
C PRO A 82 3.77 32.28 -1.04
N PRO A 83 4.48 33.43 -1.13
CA PRO A 83 5.79 33.50 -1.80
C PRO A 83 6.84 32.57 -1.20
N SER A 84 6.75 32.26 0.10
CA SER A 84 7.62 31.28 0.76
C SER A 84 7.45 29.88 0.15
N VAL A 85 6.22 29.44 -0.10
CA VAL A 85 5.93 28.12 -0.67
C VAL A 85 6.48 28.03 -2.09
N GLU A 86 6.32 29.08 -2.91
CA GLU A 86 6.87 29.09 -4.27
C GLU A 86 8.40 29.01 -4.24
N ARG A 87 9.05 29.76 -3.34
CA ARG A 87 10.50 29.72 -3.16
C ARG A 87 10.97 28.35 -2.71
N ASP A 88 10.29 27.75 -1.75
CA ASP A 88 10.62 26.42 -1.24
C ASP A 88 10.51 25.37 -2.35
N ILE A 89 9.46 25.42 -3.19
CA ILE A 89 9.31 24.53 -4.35
C ILE A 89 10.48 24.72 -5.33
N LEU A 90 10.81 25.96 -5.69
CA LEU A 90 11.90 26.26 -6.62
C LEU A 90 13.26 25.79 -6.09
N ASP A 91 13.54 26.07 -4.81
CA ASP A 91 14.78 25.68 -4.14
C ASP A 91 14.91 24.17 -4.02
N LEU A 92 13.85 23.46 -3.59
CA LEU A 92 13.85 22.00 -3.47
C LEU A 92 13.97 21.31 -4.83
N ALA A 93 13.20 21.78 -5.82
CA ALA A 93 13.23 21.26 -7.17
C ALA A 93 14.59 21.46 -7.84
N GLY A 94 15.25 22.60 -7.57
CA GLY A 94 16.58 22.93 -8.05
C GLY A 94 17.71 22.10 -7.43
N ARG A 95 17.45 21.32 -6.36
CA ARG A 95 18.42 20.37 -5.79
C ARG A 95 18.44 19.02 -6.50
N TYR A 96 17.34 18.62 -7.15
CA TYR A 96 17.29 17.38 -7.91
C TYR A 96 18.09 17.51 -9.22
N GLY A 97 18.87 16.48 -9.55
CA GLY A 97 19.78 16.48 -10.71
C GLY A 97 21.10 17.21 -10.46
N ARG A 98 21.32 17.79 -9.25
CA ARG A 98 22.64 18.31 -8.86
C ARG A 98 23.64 17.23 -8.52
N VAL A 99 23.16 16.04 -8.20
CA VAL A 99 23.97 14.85 -7.97
C VAL A 99 23.46 13.79 -8.92
N VAL A 100 24.35 13.20 -9.71
CA VAL A 100 24.02 12.19 -10.71
C VAL A 100 24.91 10.98 -10.50
N ILE A 101 24.31 9.80 -10.45
CA ILE A 101 25.05 8.54 -10.37
C ILE A 101 25.02 7.88 -11.74
N THR A 102 26.18 7.66 -12.36
CA THR A 102 26.34 6.97 -13.64
C THR A 102 27.23 5.75 -13.51
N ARG A 103 27.19 4.86 -14.51
CA ARG A 103 28.08 3.71 -14.61
C ARG A 103 29.11 3.97 -15.70
N GLU A 104 30.39 3.87 -15.35
CA GLU A 104 31.53 4.05 -16.26
C GLU A 104 32.53 2.89 -16.06
N GLY A 105 32.75 2.09 -17.10
CA GLY A 105 33.76 1.02 -17.06
C GLY A 105 33.55 -0.04 -15.97
N GLY A 106 32.29 -0.31 -15.61
CA GLY A 106 31.92 -1.25 -14.54
C GLY A 106 31.89 -0.65 -13.12
N ALA A 107 32.52 0.50 -12.91
CA ALA A 107 32.45 1.27 -11.67
C ALA A 107 31.28 2.26 -11.69
N LEU A 108 30.88 2.74 -10.50
CA LEU A 108 29.92 3.82 -10.37
C LEU A 108 30.64 5.15 -10.12
N ARG A 109 30.18 6.20 -10.80
CA ARG A 109 30.61 7.58 -10.60
C ARG A 109 29.45 8.36 -10.00
N CYS A 110 29.70 9.12 -8.94
CA CYS A 110 28.81 10.12 -8.39
C CYS A 110 29.34 11.50 -8.81
N SER A 111 28.60 12.22 -9.64
CA SER A 111 28.97 13.53 -10.17
C SER A 111 28.07 14.59 -9.57
N CYS A 112 28.65 15.70 -9.15
CA CYS A 112 27.94 16.87 -8.65
C CYS A 112 27.96 17.98 -9.70
N LEU A 113 26.96 18.86 -9.66
CA LEU A 113 26.85 19.99 -10.59
C LEU A 113 27.98 21.00 -10.44
N ASP A 114 28.44 21.22 -9.21
CA ASP A 114 29.42 22.24 -8.86
C ASP A 114 30.35 21.80 -7.72
N GLU A 115 31.52 22.42 -7.64
CA GLU A 115 32.56 22.11 -6.66
C GLU A 115 32.10 22.37 -5.21
N VAL A 116 31.24 23.38 -5.00
CA VAL A 116 30.72 23.70 -3.66
C VAL A 116 29.84 22.56 -3.13
N THR A 117 28.93 22.05 -3.96
CA THR A 117 28.09 20.90 -3.64
C THR A 117 28.95 19.66 -3.39
N THR A 118 29.99 19.48 -4.21
CA THR A 118 30.95 18.38 -4.08
C THR A 118 31.66 18.38 -2.72
N GLU A 119 32.25 19.51 -2.34
CA GLU A 119 32.96 19.68 -1.06
C GLU A 119 32.01 19.55 0.14
N ARG A 120 30.79 20.06 0.02
CA ARG A 120 29.76 19.92 1.05
C ARG A 120 29.41 18.45 1.30
N LEU A 121 29.15 17.69 0.23
CA LEU A 121 28.78 16.28 0.34
C LEU A 121 29.96 15.40 0.80
N ALA A 122 31.19 15.73 0.39
CA ALA A 122 32.38 15.03 0.86
C ALA A 122 32.62 15.17 2.38
N ARG A 123 32.17 16.29 2.98
CA ARG A 123 32.26 16.54 4.43
C ARG A 123 31.00 16.17 5.19
N ASP A 124 29.94 15.74 4.50
CA ASP A 124 28.73 15.26 5.13
C ASP A 124 29.04 14.00 5.94
N ARG A 125 28.46 13.90 7.14
CA ARG A 125 28.73 12.82 8.09
C ARG A 125 28.41 11.43 7.52
N ASP A 126 27.33 11.33 6.75
CA ASP A 126 26.80 10.05 6.29
C ASP A 126 27.14 9.82 4.81
N ALA A 127 27.10 10.86 3.97
CA ALA A 127 27.40 10.73 2.54
C ALA A 127 28.91 10.69 2.26
N GLY A 128 29.71 11.49 2.96
CA GLY A 128 31.16 11.62 2.74
C GLY A 128 31.92 10.28 2.77
N PRO A 129 31.72 9.42 3.79
CA PRO A 129 32.38 8.11 3.86
C PRO A 129 32.07 7.16 2.68
N LEU A 130 30.98 7.40 1.96
CA LEU A 130 30.55 6.57 0.83
C LEU A 130 31.09 7.08 -0.52
N LEU A 131 31.66 8.29 -0.54
CA LEU A 131 32.34 8.91 -1.69
C LEU A 131 33.84 8.53 -1.64
N THR A 132 34.20 7.40 -2.23
CA THR A 132 35.46 6.71 -1.92
C THR A 132 36.70 7.36 -2.52
N THR A 133 36.75 7.54 -3.83
CA THR A 133 37.93 8.08 -4.53
C THR A 133 37.54 9.29 -5.34
N ARG A 134 38.13 10.45 -5.07
CA ARG A 134 37.90 11.64 -5.90
C ARG A 134 38.50 11.43 -7.29
N ILE A 135 37.67 11.60 -8.31
CA ILE A 135 38.08 11.46 -9.72
C ILE A 135 38.52 12.81 -10.27
N ASP A 136 37.76 13.86 -9.97
CA ASP A 136 38.00 15.24 -10.37
C ASP A 136 37.34 16.21 -9.36
N ASN A 137 37.31 17.51 -9.67
CA ASN A 137 36.78 18.52 -8.76
C ASN A 137 35.30 18.34 -8.43
N THR A 138 34.55 17.62 -9.27
CA THR A 138 33.08 17.49 -9.13
C THR A 138 32.60 16.05 -8.99
N SER A 139 33.48 15.06 -8.94
CA SER A 139 33.03 13.66 -8.91
C SER A 139 33.89 12.71 -8.10
N PHE A 140 33.23 11.66 -7.63
CA PHE A 140 33.81 10.57 -6.86
C PHE A 140 33.44 9.23 -7.47
N ARG A 141 34.34 8.26 -7.31
CA ARG A 141 34.00 6.84 -7.43
C ARG A 141 33.18 6.44 -6.20
N ILE A 142 32.22 5.55 -6.42
CA ILE A 142 31.43 4.95 -5.34
C ILE A 142 31.43 3.43 -5.51
N ASP A 143 31.33 2.72 -4.40
CA ASP A 143 31.15 1.26 -4.41
C ASP A 143 29.74 0.94 -4.93
N PRO A 144 29.58 0.12 -5.99
CA PRO A 144 28.28 -0.40 -6.40
C PRO A 144 27.45 -0.97 -5.25
N GLY A 145 28.12 -1.59 -4.26
CA GLY A 145 27.51 -2.16 -3.09
C GLY A 145 26.90 -1.15 -2.11
N GLN A 146 27.33 0.10 -2.18
CA GLN A 146 26.91 1.19 -1.30
C GLN A 146 25.93 2.16 -1.99
N ARG A 147 25.55 1.93 -3.25
CA ARG A 147 24.67 2.82 -4.05
C ARG A 147 23.39 3.20 -3.30
N GLY A 148 22.75 2.24 -2.62
CA GLY A 148 21.49 2.49 -1.90
C GLY A 148 21.67 3.34 -0.66
N ILE A 149 22.70 3.03 0.15
CA ILE A 149 23.06 3.75 1.36
C ILE A 149 23.47 5.19 1.01
N LEU A 150 24.25 5.37 -0.07
CA LEU A 150 24.62 6.69 -0.56
C LEU A 150 23.39 7.50 -0.93
N LYS A 151 22.41 6.92 -1.64
CA LYS A 151 21.17 7.64 -1.97
C LYS A 151 20.39 8.08 -0.73
N GLN A 152 20.31 7.23 0.31
CA GLN A 152 19.69 7.61 1.57
C GLN A 152 20.41 8.78 2.24
N ALA A 153 21.75 8.71 2.32
CA ALA A 153 22.56 9.78 2.90
C ALA A 153 22.43 11.08 2.11
N LEU A 154 22.43 11.01 0.77
CA LEU A 154 22.23 12.14 -0.12
C LEU A 154 20.85 12.80 0.03
N ILE A 155 19.78 12.01 0.22
CA ILE A 155 18.44 12.52 0.52
C ILE A 155 18.42 13.24 1.87
N ALA A 156 19.04 12.65 2.90
CA ALA A 156 19.14 13.26 4.23
C ALA A 156 19.95 14.57 4.20
N ALA A 157 21.01 14.65 3.37
CA ALA A 157 21.78 15.86 3.11
C ALA A 157 21.03 16.90 2.26
N GLY A 158 19.88 16.53 1.69
CA GLY A 158 19.00 17.38 0.88
C GLY A 158 19.37 17.46 -0.61
N PHE A 159 20.22 16.56 -1.11
CA PHE A 159 20.67 16.49 -2.50
C PHE A 159 20.39 15.10 -3.09
N PRO A 160 19.11 14.77 -3.38
CA PRO A 160 18.77 13.46 -3.94
C PRO A 160 19.50 13.23 -5.27
N ALA A 161 20.10 12.05 -5.42
CA ALA A 161 20.74 11.67 -6.67
C ALA A 161 19.72 11.34 -7.77
N GLU A 162 19.94 11.88 -8.97
CA GLU A 162 19.39 11.31 -10.19
C GLU A 162 20.23 10.07 -10.54
N ASP A 163 19.57 8.91 -10.59
CA ASP A 163 20.24 7.64 -10.67
C ASP A 163 20.15 7.06 -12.09
N LEU A 164 21.22 7.21 -12.85
CA LEU A 164 21.34 6.83 -14.27
C LEU A 164 22.35 5.68 -14.47
N ALA A 165 22.76 4.99 -13.41
CA ALA A 165 23.72 3.88 -13.49
C ALA A 165 23.17 2.60 -14.15
N GLY A 166 21.91 2.65 -14.63
CA GLY A 166 21.21 1.54 -15.26
C GLY A 166 20.99 0.34 -14.33
N TYR A 167 20.65 -0.78 -14.97
CA TYR A 167 20.38 -2.06 -14.32
C TYR A 167 21.22 -3.17 -14.94
N ALA A 168 21.63 -4.13 -14.12
CA ALA A 168 22.07 -5.43 -14.59
C ALA A 168 20.89 -6.14 -15.27
N ALA A 169 21.15 -6.71 -16.45
CA ALA A 169 20.15 -7.51 -17.15
C ALA A 169 19.90 -8.81 -16.37
N GLY A 170 18.62 -9.18 -16.24
CA GLY A 170 18.27 -10.51 -15.78
C GLY A 170 18.15 -11.52 -16.92
N ASP A 171 18.04 -12.79 -16.55
CA ASP A 171 17.82 -13.86 -17.53
C ASP A 171 16.48 -13.63 -18.26
N PRO A 172 16.39 -13.81 -19.58
CA PRO A 172 15.14 -13.65 -20.33
C PRO A 172 14.03 -14.59 -19.83
N LEU A 173 12.80 -14.09 -19.83
CA LEU A 173 11.60 -14.85 -19.51
C LEU A 173 10.50 -14.51 -20.51
N HIS A 174 10.10 -15.49 -21.31
CA HIS A 174 8.96 -15.35 -22.21
C HIS A 174 7.65 -15.52 -21.44
N LEU A 175 6.99 -14.41 -21.15
CA LEU A 175 5.68 -14.34 -20.53
C LEU A 175 4.78 -13.46 -21.40
N ALA A 176 3.55 -13.90 -21.61
CA ALA A 176 2.48 -13.08 -22.17
C ALA A 176 1.25 -13.14 -21.25
N LEU A 177 0.52 -12.04 -21.17
CA LEU A 177 -0.81 -12.01 -20.57
C LEU A 177 -1.81 -12.67 -21.51
N ARG A 178 -2.73 -13.45 -20.94
CA ARG A 178 -3.82 -14.07 -21.71
C ARG A 178 -4.96 -13.07 -21.96
N ASP A 179 -5.73 -13.26 -23.02
CA ASP A 179 -7.02 -12.55 -23.20
C ASP A 179 -8.19 -13.24 -22.49
N THR A 180 -8.00 -14.50 -22.11
CA THR A 180 -8.96 -15.31 -21.35
C THR A 180 -8.23 -16.07 -20.27
N THR A 181 -8.72 -15.99 -19.03
CA THR A 181 -8.14 -16.71 -17.90
C THR A 181 -8.22 -18.23 -18.11
N VAL A 182 -7.39 -19.00 -17.41
CA VAL A 182 -7.49 -20.48 -17.40
C VAL A 182 -8.88 -20.92 -16.92
N SER A 183 -9.49 -20.13 -16.03
CA SER A 183 -10.87 -20.30 -15.57
C SER A 183 -11.96 -19.93 -16.59
N GLY A 184 -11.61 -19.57 -17.82
CA GLY A 184 -12.56 -19.32 -18.92
C GLY A 184 -13.22 -17.94 -18.91
N ARG A 185 -12.72 -16.99 -18.11
CA ARG A 185 -13.25 -15.62 -18.03
C ARG A 185 -12.48 -14.68 -18.95
N ALA A 186 -13.17 -13.78 -19.64
CA ALA A 186 -12.50 -12.71 -20.38
C ALA A 186 -11.60 -11.91 -19.43
N PHE A 187 -10.34 -11.71 -19.82
CA PHE A 187 -9.37 -10.96 -19.04
C PHE A 187 -8.84 -9.80 -19.90
N THR A 188 -8.87 -8.61 -19.32
CA THR A 188 -8.33 -7.42 -19.96
C THR A 188 -7.66 -6.56 -18.91
N VAL A 189 -6.44 -6.13 -19.19
CA VAL A 189 -5.73 -5.15 -18.36
C VAL A 189 -6.44 -3.80 -18.52
N ARG A 190 -6.94 -3.25 -17.41
CA ARG A 190 -7.64 -1.97 -17.41
C ARG A 190 -6.70 -0.85 -17.82
N TYR A 191 -7.24 0.22 -18.40
CA TYR A 191 -6.44 1.34 -18.91
C TYR A 191 -5.45 1.91 -17.87
N TYR A 192 -5.92 2.20 -16.66
CA TYR A 192 -5.06 2.72 -15.59
C TYR A 192 -4.00 1.71 -15.13
N GLN A 193 -4.27 0.40 -15.22
CA GLN A 193 -3.31 -0.65 -14.88
C GLN A 193 -2.19 -0.70 -15.92
N ARG A 194 -2.54 -0.57 -17.20
CA ARG A 194 -1.58 -0.47 -18.30
C ARG A 194 -0.71 0.78 -18.17
N GLN A 195 -1.33 1.93 -17.94
CA GLN A 195 -0.61 3.18 -17.68
C GLN A 195 0.36 3.05 -16.50
N ALA A 196 -0.06 2.41 -15.40
CA ALA A 196 0.80 2.21 -14.24
C ALA A 196 2.05 1.37 -14.57
N ALA A 197 1.86 0.27 -15.32
CA ALA A 197 2.96 -0.59 -15.75
C ALA A 197 3.90 0.11 -16.74
N GLU A 198 3.35 0.87 -17.69
CA GLU A 198 4.12 1.67 -18.65
C GLU A 198 4.88 2.83 -17.98
N ALA A 199 4.26 3.51 -17.01
CA ALA A 199 4.89 4.58 -16.23
C ALA A 199 6.07 4.06 -15.38
N PHE A 200 5.98 2.83 -14.91
CA PHE A 200 7.10 2.11 -14.29
C PHE A 200 8.18 1.77 -15.32
N HIS A 201 7.80 1.12 -16.44
CA HIS A 201 8.76 0.59 -17.41
C HIS A 201 9.50 1.69 -18.19
N ARG A 202 8.81 2.78 -18.57
CA ARG A 202 9.29 3.88 -19.43
C ARG A 202 10.09 3.38 -20.64
N ALA A 203 9.49 2.47 -21.41
CA ALA A 203 10.05 1.90 -22.64
C ALA A 203 11.47 1.33 -22.48
N GLY A 204 11.78 0.77 -21.30
CA GLY A 204 13.07 0.12 -21.02
C GLY A 204 14.23 1.06 -20.71
N SER A 205 14.01 2.37 -20.75
CA SER A 205 15.05 3.38 -20.49
C SER A 205 15.68 3.25 -19.10
N GLU A 206 16.88 3.84 -18.93
CA GLU A 206 17.58 3.92 -17.64
C GLU A 206 16.79 4.73 -16.60
N LYS A 207 15.93 5.64 -17.07
CA LYS A 207 15.00 6.41 -16.22
C LYS A 207 13.78 5.61 -15.79
N GLY A 208 13.51 4.46 -16.40
CA GLY A 208 12.44 3.52 -16.06
C GLY A 208 12.92 2.33 -15.22
N GLY A 209 12.02 1.41 -14.86
CA GLY A 209 12.36 0.17 -14.16
C GLY A 209 12.60 0.27 -12.66
N SER A 210 12.44 1.45 -12.05
CA SER A 210 12.48 1.62 -10.60
C SER A 210 11.42 2.60 -10.15
N GLY A 211 10.58 2.21 -9.20
CA GLY A 211 9.65 3.11 -8.52
C GLY A 211 8.41 2.44 -7.97
N VAL A 212 7.54 3.26 -7.37
CA VAL A 212 6.34 2.79 -6.66
C VAL A 212 5.08 3.16 -7.42
N VAL A 213 4.18 2.18 -7.55
CA VAL A 213 2.80 2.35 -8.01
C VAL A 213 1.88 2.30 -6.81
N VAL A 214 1.16 3.38 -6.58
CA VAL A 214 0.17 3.51 -5.51
C VAL A 214 -1.21 3.24 -6.09
N LEU A 215 -1.81 2.13 -5.68
CA LEU A 215 -3.14 1.73 -6.09
C LEU A 215 -3.93 1.20 -4.91
N PRO A 216 -5.19 1.63 -4.75
CA PRO A 216 -6.02 1.17 -3.66
C PRO A 216 -6.29 -0.34 -3.70
N CYS A 217 -6.77 -0.88 -2.58
CA CYS A 217 -7.19 -2.28 -2.51
C CYS A 217 -8.29 -2.56 -3.54
N GLY A 218 -8.25 -3.75 -4.16
CA GLY A 218 -9.21 -4.11 -5.21
C GLY A 218 -8.93 -3.51 -6.59
N ALA A 219 -8.04 -2.52 -6.72
CA ALA A 219 -7.69 -1.90 -8.01
C ALA A 219 -6.90 -2.81 -8.96
N GLY A 220 -6.46 -4.00 -8.50
CA GLY A 220 -5.69 -4.96 -9.28
C GLY A 220 -4.18 -4.68 -9.28
N LYS A 221 -3.59 -4.40 -8.11
CA LYS A 221 -2.12 -4.28 -7.93
C LYS A 221 -1.36 -5.46 -8.53
N THR A 222 -1.84 -6.69 -8.29
CA THR A 222 -1.25 -7.90 -8.87
C THR A 222 -1.25 -7.86 -10.39
N VAL A 223 -2.35 -7.42 -11.04
CA VAL A 223 -2.43 -7.31 -12.51
C VAL A 223 -1.40 -6.31 -13.05
N VAL A 224 -1.16 -5.19 -12.36
CA VAL A 224 -0.06 -4.26 -12.72
C VAL A 224 1.29 -4.94 -12.61
N GLY A 225 1.51 -5.74 -11.57
CA GLY A 225 2.73 -6.54 -11.44
C GLY A 225 2.92 -7.52 -12.60
N LEU A 226 1.86 -8.23 -13.02
CA LEU A 226 1.92 -9.14 -14.17
C LEU A 226 2.22 -8.39 -15.48
N ALA A 227 1.58 -7.23 -15.71
CA ALA A 227 1.86 -6.39 -16.87
C ALA A 227 3.30 -5.85 -16.85
N ALA A 228 3.84 -5.51 -15.68
CA ALA A 228 5.24 -5.12 -15.54
C ALA A 228 6.20 -6.30 -15.82
N MET A 229 5.85 -7.53 -15.40
CA MET A 229 6.63 -8.74 -15.73
C MET A 229 6.67 -8.98 -17.25
N GLU A 230 5.54 -8.83 -17.94
CA GLU A 230 5.45 -8.95 -19.41
C GLU A 230 6.32 -7.91 -20.11
N LEU A 231 6.17 -6.65 -19.70
CA LEU A 231 6.93 -5.52 -20.25
C LEU A 231 8.44 -5.66 -20.04
N VAL A 232 8.88 -6.18 -18.90
CA VAL A 232 10.30 -6.37 -18.59
C VAL A 232 10.85 -7.65 -19.24
N GLY A 233 10.07 -8.73 -19.34
CA GLY A 233 10.45 -9.95 -20.05
C GLY A 233 11.67 -10.67 -19.47
N GLN A 234 11.88 -10.60 -18.15
CA GLN A 234 13.02 -11.21 -17.46
C GLN A 234 12.58 -11.93 -16.19
N THR A 235 13.46 -12.80 -15.67
CA THR A 235 13.21 -13.50 -14.41
C THR A 235 12.86 -12.54 -13.28
N THR A 236 11.90 -12.94 -12.46
CA THR A 236 11.25 -12.05 -11.50
C THR A 236 11.23 -12.67 -10.11
N LEU A 237 11.65 -11.88 -9.11
CA LEU A 237 11.46 -12.18 -7.70
C LEU A 237 10.29 -11.35 -7.15
N VAL A 238 9.26 -12.00 -6.62
CA VAL A 238 8.14 -11.33 -5.97
C VAL A 238 8.24 -11.54 -4.46
N LEU A 239 8.32 -10.44 -3.72
CA LEU A 239 8.35 -10.43 -2.27
C LEU A 239 7.02 -9.94 -1.72
N THR A 240 6.47 -10.69 -0.78
CA THR A 240 5.16 -10.42 -0.19
C THR A 240 5.22 -10.44 1.33
N THR A 241 4.13 -10.01 1.98
CA THR A 241 4.06 -9.93 3.45
C THR A 241 3.79 -11.27 4.12
N SER A 242 3.24 -12.25 3.40
CA SER A 242 2.75 -13.50 4.01
C SER A 242 2.69 -14.66 3.01
N LEU A 243 2.68 -15.90 3.52
CA LEU A 243 2.55 -17.12 2.71
C LEU A 243 1.24 -17.17 1.93
N THR A 244 0.20 -16.55 2.47
CA THR A 244 -1.10 -16.46 1.82
C THR A 244 -1.03 -15.53 0.60
N SER A 245 -0.23 -14.46 0.65
CA SER A 245 0.01 -13.58 -0.50
C SER A 245 0.82 -14.29 -1.57
N VAL A 246 1.82 -15.08 -1.17
CA VAL A 246 2.58 -15.95 -2.08
C VAL A 246 1.63 -16.86 -2.88
N LYS A 247 0.73 -17.57 -2.20
CA LYS A 247 -0.26 -18.44 -2.87
C LYS A 247 -1.19 -17.66 -3.81
N GLN A 248 -1.63 -16.46 -3.41
CA GLN A 248 -2.45 -15.59 -4.27
C GLN A 248 -1.68 -15.20 -5.54
N TRP A 249 -0.44 -14.72 -5.41
CA TRP A 249 0.41 -14.39 -6.55
C TRP A 249 0.61 -15.59 -7.47
N ARG A 250 0.89 -16.77 -6.92
CA ARG A 250 1.01 -18.02 -7.70
C ARG A 250 -0.24 -18.29 -8.52
N ARG A 251 -1.43 -18.23 -7.89
CA ARG A 251 -2.72 -18.44 -8.56
C ARG A 251 -2.94 -17.42 -9.68
N GLU A 252 -2.69 -16.15 -9.42
CA GLU A 252 -2.90 -15.07 -10.39
C GLU A 252 -1.95 -15.19 -11.59
N ILE A 253 -0.68 -15.52 -11.36
CA ILE A 253 0.29 -15.78 -12.43
C ILE A 253 -0.18 -16.94 -13.30
N LEU A 254 -0.55 -18.08 -12.70
CA LEU A 254 -0.98 -19.27 -13.43
C LEU A 254 -2.27 -19.05 -14.20
N ASP A 255 -3.23 -18.32 -13.64
CA ASP A 255 -4.53 -18.06 -14.25
C ASP A 255 -4.43 -17.08 -15.43
N LYS A 256 -3.56 -16.06 -15.34
CA LYS A 256 -3.57 -14.90 -16.26
C LYS A 256 -2.37 -14.80 -17.19
N THR A 257 -1.34 -15.62 -17.03
CA THR A 257 -0.10 -15.54 -17.83
C THR A 257 0.26 -16.88 -18.45
N THR A 258 0.95 -16.87 -19.58
CA THR A 258 1.37 -18.08 -20.31
C THR A 258 2.39 -18.98 -19.58
N LEU A 259 2.83 -18.63 -18.37
CA LEU A 259 3.82 -19.42 -17.63
C LEU A 259 3.29 -20.79 -17.19
N HIS A 260 4.18 -21.78 -17.18
CA HIS A 260 3.91 -23.11 -16.68
C HIS A 260 4.12 -23.17 -15.15
N PRO A 261 3.42 -24.06 -14.42
CA PRO A 261 3.68 -24.29 -12.99
C PRO A 261 5.14 -24.53 -12.60
N ASP A 262 5.94 -25.10 -13.51
CA ASP A 262 7.37 -25.37 -13.28
C ASP A 262 8.25 -24.11 -13.39
N ASP A 263 7.75 -23.04 -14.03
CA ASP A 263 8.45 -21.76 -14.10
C ASP A 263 8.35 -20.97 -12.79
N ILE A 264 7.50 -21.42 -11.85
CA ILE A 264 7.16 -20.71 -10.62
C ILE A 264 7.62 -21.50 -9.39
N ALA A 265 8.55 -20.94 -8.63
CA ALA A 265 9.03 -21.50 -7.38
C ALA A 265 8.56 -20.69 -6.16
N GLU A 266 8.49 -21.36 -5.00
CA GLU A 266 8.24 -20.74 -3.71
C GLU A 266 9.50 -20.85 -2.84
N TYR A 267 9.92 -19.72 -2.27
CA TYR A 267 11.00 -19.62 -1.30
C TYR A 267 10.42 -19.15 0.05
N THR A 268 10.07 -20.12 0.88
CA THR A 268 9.36 -19.98 2.15
C THR A 268 10.08 -20.78 3.25
N GLY A 269 9.48 -20.85 4.45
CA GLY A 269 10.03 -21.67 5.53
C GLY A 269 10.09 -23.16 5.18
N ASP A 270 9.09 -23.65 4.44
CA ASP A 270 8.92 -25.08 4.14
C ASP A 270 9.60 -25.50 2.83
N GLN A 271 9.81 -24.56 1.90
CA GLN A 271 10.39 -24.82 0.58
C GLN A 271 11.44 -23.76 0.26
N LYS A 272 12.63 -24.16 -0.19
CA LYS A 272 13.72 -23.23 -0.53
C LYS A 272 14.10 -23.35 -2.01
N ASN A 273 13.10 -23.41 -2.87
CA ASN A 273 13.27 -23.58 -4.31
C ASN A 273 13.38 -22.22 -5.01
N THR A 274 14.10 -22.17 -6.13
CA THR A 274 14.16 -20.99 -7.00
C THR A 274 13.86 -21.38 -8.44
N GLY A 275 13.15 -20.51 -9.15
CA GLY A 275 12.68 -20.69 -10.52
C GLY A 275 12.65 -19.36 -11.28
N PRO A 276 12.32 -19.37 -12.59
CA PRO A 276 12.26 -18.15 -13.40
C PRO A 276 11.43 -17.03 -12.77
N VAL A 277 10.30 -17.42 -12.16
CA VAL A 277 9.57 -16.59 -11.21
C VAL A 277 9.69 -17.22 -9.83
N THR A 278 10.16 -16.46 -8.85
CA THR A 278 10.25 -16.93 -7.46
C THR A 278 9.41 -16.05 -6.54
N LEU A 279 8.60 -16.68 -5.71
CA LEU A 279 7.72 -16.01 -4.75
C LEU A 279 8.24 -16.25 -3.34
N ALA A 280 8.45 -15.17 -2.57
CA ALA A 280 8.97 -15.26 -1.20
C ALA A 280 8.25 -14.28 -0.27
N THR A 281 8.48 -14.45 1.04
CA THR A 281 7.97 -13.53 2.05
C THR A 281 9.07 -12.61 2.59
N TYR A 282 8.71 -11.43 3.10
CA TYR A 282 9.66 -10.61 3.85
C TYR A 282 10.16 -11.32 5.11
N GLN A 283 9.29 -12.11 5.75
CA GLN A 283 9.62 -12.82 6.98
C GLN A 283 10.79 -13.79 6.80
N ILE A 284 10.80 -14.59 5.72
CA ILE A 284 11.91 -15.53 5.48
C ILE A 284 13.24 -14.78 5.25
N LEU A 285 13.21 -13.64 4.55
CA LEU A 285 14.40 -12.81 4.33
C LEU A 285 14.97 -12.22 5.62
N THR A 286 14.10 -11.92 6.58
CA THR A 286 14.48 -11.36 7.88
C THR A 286 14.69 -12.41 8.98
N TRP A 287 14.49 -13.69 8.67
CA TRP A 287 14.73 -14.76 9.64
C TRP A 287 16.21 -14.84 9.98
N ARG A 288 16.50 -15.09 11.26
CA ARG A 288 17.84 -15.25 11.82
C ARG A 288 17.76 -16.12 13.06
N GLU A 289 18.83 -16.87 13.32
CA GLU A 289 18.91 -17.81 14.44
C GLU A 289 18.93 -17.08 15.79
N ASN A 290 19.70 -16.00 15.89
CA ASN A 290 19.73 -15.12 17.06
C ASN A 290 19.79 -13.63 16.64
N ARG A 291 19.77 -12.71 17.62
CA ARG A 291 19.74 -11.26 17.34
C ARG A 291 21.02 -10.70 16.73
N GLU A 292 22.13 -11.44 16.82
CA GLU A 292 23.44 -11.02 16.35
C GLU A 292 23.81 -11.69 15.01
N SER A 293 23.15 -12.80 14.66
CA SER A 293 23.31 -13.48 13.39
C SER A 293 22.96 -12.58 12.20
N GLU A 294 23.68 -12.79 11.10
CA GLU A 294 23.34 -12.28 9.79
C GLU A 294 22.00 -12.86 9.29
N PHE A 295 21.48 -12.31 8.20
CA PHE A 295 20.24 -12.74 7.58
C PHE A 295 20.55 -13.71 6.43
N PRO A 296 20.59 -15.04 6.66
CA PRO A 296 21.09 -16.01 5.68
C PRO A 296 20.29 -16.01 4.38
N HIS A 297 19.00 -15.68 4.46
CA HIS A 297 18.11 -15.70 3.30
C HIS A 297 18.21 -14.47 2.40
N LEU A 298 19.02 -13.46 2.77
CA LEU A 298 19.33 -12.35 1.84
C LEU A 298 20.09 -12.83 0.59
N GLU A 299 20.74 -14.00 0.65
CA GLU A 299 21.34 -14.65 -0.52
C GLU A 299 20.33 -14.94 -1.63
N LEU A 300 19.03 -14.98 -1.34
CA LEU A 300 17.99 -15.10 -2.37
C LEU A 300 18.10 -14.01 -3.44
N PHE A 301 18.54 -12.81 -3.07
CA PHE A 301 18.79 -11.73 -4.03
C PHE A 301 19.92 -12.04 -4.99
N ARG A 302 20.80 -12.99 -4.70
CA ARG A 302 21.91 -13.45 -5.54
C ARG A 302 21.69 -14.83 -6.14
N ALA A 303 20.65 -15.54 -5.70
CA ALA A 303 20.37 -16.90 -6.15
C ALA A 303 20.11 -17.01 -7.67
N ARG A 304 19.68 -15.91 -8.32
CA ARG A 304 19.54 -15.81 -9.78
C ARG A 304 19.84 -14.40 -10.29
N SER A 305 20.02 -14.30 -11.60
CA SER A 305 20.09 -13.04 -12.34
C SER A 305 18.69 -12.43 -12.48
N TRP A 306 18.09 -11.99 -11.37
CA TRP A 306 16.78 -11.35 -11.39
C TRP A 306 16.79 -10.07 -12.23
N GLY A 307 15.91 -9.99 -13.22
CA GLY A 307 15.70 -8.77 -14.01
C GLY A 307 14.74 -7.80 -13.36
N LEU A 308 13.78 -8.33 -12.60
CA LEU A 308 12.77 -7.56 -11.86
C LEU A 308 12.61 -8.09 -10.43
N ILE A 309 12.50 -7.18 -9.47
CA ILE A 309 12.05 -7.46 -8.12
C ILE A 309 10.76 -6.69 -7.87
N ILE A 310 9.70 -7.39 -7.49
CA ILE A 310 8.41 -6.82 -7.12
C ILE A 310 8.27 -6.89 -5.59
N TYR A 311 8.02 -5.74 -4.97
CA TYR A 311 7.73 -5.61 -3.56
C TYR A 311 6.23 -5.34 -3.40
N ASP A 312 5.49 -6.29 -2.86
CA ASP A 312 4.07 -6.12 -2.54
C ASP A 312 3.90 -5.54 -1.14
N GLU A 313 2.94 -4.63 -0.98
CA GLU A 313 2.71 -3.82 0.22
C GLU A 313 4.00 -3.18 0.77
N VAL A 314 4.69 -2.41 -0.07
CA VAL A 314 5.99 -1.77 0.22
C VAL A 314 6.06 -1.01 1.54
N HIS A 315 4.93 -0.45 1.99
CA HIS A 315 4.85 0.27 3.26
C HIS A 315 5.19 -0.62 4.48
N LEU A 316 5.16 -1.94 4.32
CA LEU A 316 5.51 -2.94 5.33
C LEU A 316 6.93 -3.51 5.17
N LEU A 317 7.72 -2.98 4.23
CA LEU A 317 9.06 -3.47 3.95
C LEU A 317 9.97 -3.32 5.18
N PRO A 318 10.63 -4.38 5.69
CA PRO A 318 11.44 -4.28 6.89
C PRO A 318 12.80 -3.58 6.70
N ALA A 319 13.27 -2.89 7.74
CA ALA A 319 14.61 -2.25 7.80
C ALA A 319 15.79 -3.14 7.37
N PRO A 320 15.86 -4.43 7.73
CA PRO A 320 16.94 -5.30 7.25
C PRO A 320 16.95 -5.52 5.74
N VAL A 321 15.77 -5.65 5.12
CA VAL A 321 15.65 -5.82 3.66
C VAL A 321 16.10 -4.54 2.96
N PHE A 322 15.77 -3.38 3.54
CA PHE A 322 16.31 -2.11 3.05
C PHE A 322 17.83 -2.04 3.11
N ARG A 323 18.46 -2.61 4.14
CA ARG A 323 19.92 -2.61 4.33
C ARG A 323 20.68 -3.61 3.45
N ALA A 324 20.00 -4.57 2.81
CA ALA A 324 20.57 -5.48 1.82
C ALA A 324 20.88 -4.74 0.50
N THR A 325 21.75 -3.73 0.55
CA THR A 325 21.71 -2.56 -0.33
C THR A 325 22.51 -2.68 -1.63
N ALA A 326 23.43 -3.62 -1.73
CA ALA A 326 24.35 -3.71 -2.86
C ALA A 326 23.69 -4.15 -4.16
N ASP A 327 23.24 -5.40 -4.20
CA ASP A 327 22.80 -6.03 -5.45
C ASP A 327 21.35 -5.71 -5.78
N LEU A 328 20.57 -5.28 -4.79
CA LEU A 328 19.21 -4.82 -5.01
C LEU A 328 19.19 -3.61 -5.93
N GLN A 329 20.10 -2.65 -5.72
CA GLN A 329 20.12 -1.39 -6.46
C GLN A 329 20.47 -1.56 -7.94
N ALA A 330 21.13 -2.66 -8.31
CA ALA A 330 21.46 -2.98 -9.68
C ALA A 330 20.29 -3.56 -10.49
N ARG A 331 19.13 -3.86 -9.90
CA ARG A 331 18.01 -4.55 -10.59
C ARG A 331 16.80 -3.66 -10.80
N ARG A 332 15.89 -3.98 -11.71
CA ARG A 332 14.61 -3.24 -11.77
C ARG A 332 13.77 -3.56 -10.54
N ARG A 333 13.09 -2.56 -9.96
CA ARG A 333 12.36 -2.66 -8.69
C ARG A 333 10.99 -1.98 -8.77
N LEU A 334 9.95 -2.79 -8.74
CA LEU A 334 8.57 -2.32 -8.69
C LEU A 334 8.04 -2.40 -7.26
N GLY A 335 7.63 -1.27 -6.71
CA GLY A 335 6.86 -1.22 -5.48
C GLY A 335 5.36 -1.16 -5.74
N LEU A 336 4.59 -2.04 -5.12
CA LEU A 336 3.12 -2.01 -5.15
C LEU A 336 2.60 -1.71 -3.74
N THR A 337 1.74 -0.70 -3.59
CA THR A 337 1.17 -0.35 -2.28
C THR A 337 -0.15 0.38 -2.42
N ALA A 338 -1.00 0.32 -1.40
CA ALA A 338 -2.19 1.18 -1.31
C ALA A 338 -1.88 2.56 -0.70
N THR A 339 -0.78 2.67 0.05
CA THR A 339 -0.34 3.89 0.73
C THR A 339 1.18 3.97 0.69
N LEU A 340 1.71 5.16 0.43
CA LEU A 340 3.14 5.44 0.58
C LEU A 340 3.50 5.90 2.00
N VAL A 341 2.52 6.32 2.80
CA VAL A 341 2.74 6.78 4.17
C VAL A 341 3.03 5.58 5.05
N ARG A 342 4.14 5.64 5.79
CA ARG A 342 4.57 4.60 6.74
C ARG A 342 4.33 5.06 8.17
N GLU A 343 3.94 4.14 9.04
CA GLU A 343 3.73 4.44 10.47
C GLU A 343 5.03 4.84 11.19
N ASP A 344 6.19 4.43 10.66
CA ASP A 344 7.51 4.77 11.21
C ASP A 344 8.17 6.00 10.56
N GLY A 345 7.49 6.69 9.63
CA GLY A 345 7.98 7.92 8.98
C GLY A 345 9.21 7.73 8.10
N ARG A 346 9.45 6.52 7.58
CA ARG A 346 10.62 6.16 6.77
C ARG A 346 10.31 6.05 5.27
N GLU A 347 9.47 6.93 4.74
CA GLU A 347 9.11 6.95 3.31
C GLU A 347 10.32 7.26 2.41
N ALA A 348 11.28 8.04 2.92
CA ALA A 348 12.54 8.34 2.24
C ALA A 348 13.35 7.08 1.90
N ASP A 349 13.28 6.03 2.73
CA ASP A 349 13.94 4.75 2.46
C ASP A 349 13.35 4.06 1.23
N VAL A 350 12.02 4.16 1.05
CA VAL A 350 11.32 3.60 -0.13
C VAL A 350 11.77 4.33 -1.39
N PHE A 351 11.85 5.66 -1.35
CA PHE A 351 12.33 6.45 -2.49
C PHE A 351 13.78 6.13 -2.85
N ALA A 352 14.66 6.06 -1.84
CA ALA A 352 16.07 5.76 -2.06
C ALA A 352 16.25 4.37 -2.70
N LEU A 353 15.50 3.39 -2.20
CA LEU A 353 15.74 1.99 -2.51
C LEU A 353 14.90 1.50 -3.68
N ILE A 354 13.58 1.72 -3.70
CA ILE A 354 12.71 1.27 -4.78
C ILE A 354 12.64 2.32 -5.90
N GLY A 355 12.65 3.60 -5.55
CA GLY A 355 12.59 4.70 -6.51
C GLY A 355 11.36 5.59 -6.34
N PRO A 356 11.16 6.56 -7.23
CA PRO A 356 10.12 7.57 -7.08
C PRO A 356 8.71 7.00 -7.24
N LYS A 357 7.71 7.75 -6.77
CA LYS A 357 6.30 7.49 -7.09
C LYS A 357 6.09 7.65 -8.60
N ARG A 358 5.74 6.55 -9.27
CA ARG A 358 5.55 6.50 -10.74
C ARG A 358 4.11 6.69 -11.16
N PHE A 359 3.18 6.22 -10.33
CA PHE A 359 1.76 6.26 -10.62
C PHE A 359 0.98 6.28 -9.32
N ASP A 360 -0.12 7.03 -9.31
CA ASP A 360 -0.99 7.20 -8.14
C ASP A 360 -2.40 7.46 -8.65
N VAL A 361 -3.37 6.66 -8.19
CA VAL A 361 -4.78 6.86 -8.50
C VAL A 361 -5.58 6.90 -7.19
N PRO A 362 -6.21 8.04 -6.89
CA PRO A 362 -7.08 8.17 -5.73
C PRO A 362 -8.25 7.16 -5.75
N TRP A 363 -8.63 6.67 -4.58
CA TRP A 363 -9.76 5.73 -4.40
C TRP A 363 -11.05 6.24 -5.05
N LYS A 364 -11.44 7.49 -4.80
CA LYS A 364 -12.69 8.09 -5.30
C LYS A 364 -12.75 8.16 -6.83
N ASP A 365 -11.61 8.18 -7.52
CA ASP A 365 -11.59 8.21 -8.99
C ASP A 365 -11.97 6.83 -9.54
N LEU A 366 -11.46 5.76 -8.91
CA LEU A 366 -11.83 4.39 -9.26
C LEU A 366 -13.25 4.03 -8.84
N GLU A 367 -13.72 4.55 -7.72
CA GLU A 367 -15.12 4.40 -7.28
C GLU A 367 -16.09 5.06 -8.28
N ARG A 368 -15.84 6.31 -8.68
CA ARG A 368 -16.67 7.02 -9.66
C ARG A 368 -16.71 6.34 -11.02
N GLN A 369 -15.61 5.71 -11.41
CA GLN A 369 -15.51 4.92 -12.63
C GLN A 369 -16.03 3.48 -12.47
N SER A 370 -16.65 3.15 -11.32
CA SER A 370 -17.20 1.83 -10.99
C SER A 370 -16.18 0.68 -11.03
N TRP A 371 -14.88 1.01 -10.91
CA TRP A 371 -13.80 0.02 -10.81
C TRP A 371 -13.65 -0.56 -9.41
N ILE A 372 -14.11 0.19 -8.40
CA ILE A 372 -14.11 -0.14 -6.97
C ILE A 372 -15.49 0.20 -6.39
N ALA A 373 -15.94 -0.54 -5.39
CA ALA A 373 -17.22 -0.28 -4.73
C ALA A 373 -17.12 0.85 -3.72
N GLY A 374 -18.16 1.68 -3.64
CA GLY A 374 -18.44 2.43 -2.43
C GLY A 374 -18.82 1.50 -1.28
N ALA A 375 -18.30 1.78 -0.09
CA ALA A 375 -18.68 1.11 1.14
C ALA A 375 -19.21 2.12 2.16
N THR A 376 -20.32 1.78 2.81
CA THR A 376 -20.87 2.55 3.93
C THR A 376 -20.47 1.86 5.24
N CYS A 377 -19.79 2.58 6.11
CA CYS A 377 -19.43 2.15 7.44
C CYS A 377 -20.48 2.61 8.46
N VAL A 378 -20.98 1.70 9.28
CA VAL A 378 -22.00 1.95 10.30
C VAL A 378 -21.48 1.44 11.65
N GLU A 379 -21.35 2.35 12.62
CA GLU A 379 -21.05 2.05 14.02
C GLU A 379 -22.37 1.96 14.79
N GLU A 380 -22.69 0.75 15.27
CA GLU A 380 -23.87 0.47 16.07
C GLU A 380 -23.49 0.47 17.55
N ARG A 381 -23.92 1.51 18.26
CA ARG A 381 -23.63 1.73 19.67
C ARG A 381 -24.62 0.98 20.54
N VAL A 382 -24.19 -0.19 21.01
CA VAL A 382 -25.03 -1.12 21.77
C VAL A 382 -24.96 -0.81 23.27
N PRO A 383 -26.10 -0.56 23.95
CA PRO A 383 -26.10 -0.36 25.39
C PRO A 383 -25.65 -1.62 26.14
N MET A 384 -25.23 -1.45 27.39
CA MET A 384 -24.88 -2.55 28.28
C MET A 384 -25.79 -2.56 29.49
N SER A 385 -26.25 -3.74 29.89
CA SER A 385 -27.09 -3.92 31.08
C SER A 385 -26.40 -3.39 32.34
N GLN A 386 -27.18 -2.98 33.34
CA GLN A 386 -26.63 -2.40 34.59
C GLN A 386 -25.67 -3.36 35.30
N GLY A 387 -26.04 -4.65 35.39
CA GLY A 387 -25.19 -5.67 36.02
C GLY A 387 -23.84 -5.80 35.33
N ARG A 388 -23.84 -5.86 33.99
CA ARG A 388 -22.61 -5.99 33.22
C ARG A 388 -21.77 -4.71 33.20
N ARG A 389 -22.39 -3.53 33.29
CA ARG A 389 -21.68 -2.25 33.52
C ARG A 389 -20.96 -2.23 34.86
N MET A 390 -21.56 -2.81 35.91
CA MET A 390 -20.91 -2.95 37.21
C MET A 390 -19.71 -3.92 37.13
N GLU A 391 -19.88 -5.08 36.49
CA GLU A 391 -18.77 -6.01 36.23
C GLU A 391 -17.62 -5.32 35.49
N TYR A 392 -17.94 -4.54 34.45
CA TYR A 392 -16.97 -3.78 33.68
C TYR A 392 -16.24 -2.73 34.55
N ALA A 393 -16.97 -1.99 35.39
CA ALA A 393 -16.40 -0.95 36.24
C ALA A 393 -15.43 -1.51 37.30
N LEU A 394 -15.70 -2.71 37.81
CA LEU A 394 -14.88 -3.40 38.80
C LEU A 394 -13.71 -4.18 38.19
N ALA A 395 -13.75 -4.45 36.89
CA ALA A 395 -12.75 -5.23 36.19
C ALA A 395 -11.46 -4.43 35.93
N ASP A 396 -10.34 -5.14 35.86
CA ASP A 396 -9.09 -4.56 35.39
C ASP A 396 -9.17 -4.17 33.89
N ARG A 397 -8.18 -3.38 33.44
CA ARG A 397 -8.14 -2.90 32.05
C ARG A 397 -8.16 -4.00 30.99
N ARG A 398 -7.68 -5.22 31.30
CA ARG A 398 -7.60 -6.32 30.33
C ARG A 398 -8.94 -7.05 30.25
N ALA A 399 -9.58 -7.28 31.38
CA ALA A 399 -10.89 -7.89 31.48
C ALA A 399 -12.01 -6.98 30.95
N GLN A 400 -11.89 -5.66 31.13
CA GLN A 400 -12.80 -4.66 30.56
C GLN A 400 -13.06 -4.86 29.07
N PHE A 401 -12.02 -5.09 28.27
CA PHE A 401 -12.15 -5.36 26.84
C PHE A 401 -13.04 -6.56 26.54
N ARG A 402 -12.83 -7.65 27.27
CA ARG A 402 -13.60 -8.88 27.08
C ARG A 402 -15.05 -8.69 27.50
N ILE A 403 -15.29 -8.04 28.65
CA ILE A 403 -16.64 -7.78 29.16
C ILE A 403 -17.45 -6.94 28.17
N ALA A 404 -16.82 -5.88 27.62
CA ALA A 404 -17.41 -5.02 26.61
C ALA A 404 -17.68 -5.76 25.28
N ALA A 405 -16.70 -6.51 24.80
CA ALA A 405 -16.82 -7.25 23.55
C ALA A 405 -17.91 -8.33 23.62
N GLU A 406 -17.96 -9.11 24.70
CA GLU A 406 -18.92 -10.19 24.94
C GLU A 406 -20.27 -9.68 25.49
N ASN A 407 -20.60 -8.39 25.34
CA ASN A 407 -21.88 -7.82 25.76
C ASN A 407 -23.07 -8.57 25.11
N PRO A 408 -23.97 -9.21 25.89
CA PRO A 408 -25.09 -9.98 25.34
C PRO A 408 -26.01 -9.18 24.42
N GLU A 409 -26.17 -7.87 24.67
CA GLU A 409 -27.01 -7.01 23.82
C GLU A 409 -26.48 -6.91 22.38
N LYS A 410 -25.18 -7.17 22.15
CA LYS A 410 -24.62 -7.25 20.79
C LYS A 410 -25.17 -8.44 20.02
N MET A 411 -25.54 -9.53 20.70
CA MET A 411 -26.15 -10.70 20.06
C MET A 411 -27.54 -10.37 19.55
N THR A 412 -28.33 -9.65 20.35
CA THR A 412 -29.64 -9.13 19.95
C THR A 412 -29.50 -8.25 18.70
N ARG A 413 -28.58 -7.28 18.73
CA ARG A 413 -28.35 -6.37 17.60
C ARG A 413 -27.82 -7.10 16.35
N LEU A 414 -26.96 -8.12 16.53
CA LEU A 414 -26.51 -8.97 15.44
C LEU A 414 -27.68 -9.68 14.76
N GLY A 415 -28.62 -10.24 15.54
CA GLY A 415 -29.82 -10.88 15.01
C GLY A 415 -30.64 -9.95 14.11
N GLU A 416 -30.91 -8.74 14.59
CA GLU A 416 -31.63 -7.70 13.83
C GLU A 416 -30.91 -7.34 12.51
N LEU A 417 -29.57 -7.26 12.53
CA LEU A 417 -28.77 -7.02 11.33
C LEU A 417 -28.84 -8.17 10.33
N LEU A 418 -28.86 -9.41 10.81
CA LEU A 418 -29.01 -10.60 9.96
C LEU A 418 -30.41 -10.69 9.32
N GLU A 419 -31.45 -10.32 10.08
CA GLU A 419 -32.84 -10.32 9.62
C GLU A 419 -33.13 -9.20 8.61
N SER A 420 -32.53 -8.02 8.80
CA SER A 420 -32.66 -6.89 7.86
C SER A 420 -31.92 -7.10 6.53
N HIS A 421 -31.10 -8.15 6.41
CA HIS A 421 -30.33 -8.47 5.21
C HIS A 421 -30.50 -9.95 4.77
N PRO A 422 -31.73 -10.43 4.54
CA PRO A 422 -32.01 -11.87 4.39
C PRO A 422 -31.42 -12.51 3.13
N GLY A 423 -31.17 -11.72 2.08
CA GLY A 423 -30.56 -12.17 0.82
C GLY A 423 -29.06 -11.89 0.69
N ALA A 424 -28.46 -11.19 1.65
CA ALA A 424 -27.07 -10.78 1.56
C ALA A 424 -26.11 -11.93 1.91
N ARG A 425 -24.95 -11.94 1.28
CA ARG A 425 -23.80 -12.73 1.77
C ARG A 425 -23.15 -11.97 2.93
N ILE A 426 -23.27 -12.50 4.13
CA ILE A 426 -22.84 -11.83 5.37
C ILE A 426 -21.62 -12.53 5.95
N LEU A 427 -20.55 -11.77 6.12
CA LEU A 427 -19.36 -12.19 6.84
C LEU A 427 -19.39 -11.60 8.25
N ILE A 428 -19.26 -12.44 9.28
CA ILE A 428 -19.27 -12.01 10.67
C ILE A 428 -17.88 -12.25 11.27
N ILE A 429 -17.31 -11.28 11.99
CA ILE A 429 -15.98 -11.37 12.59
C ILE A 429 -16.07 -11.11 14.09
N GLY A 430 -15.35 -11.94 14.87
CA GLY A 430 -15.17 -11.74 16.30
C GLY A 430 -13.75 -12.08 16.79
N GLU A 431 -13.35 -11.39 17.85
CA GLU A 431 -12.09 -11.58 18.60
C GLU A 431 -12.12 -12.86 19.44
N TYR A 432 -13.20 -13.01 20.22
CA TYR A 432 -13.28 -13.97 21.32
C TYR A 432 -13.94 -15.27 20.89
N LEU A 433 -13.28 -16.41 21.13
CA LEU A 433 -13.77 -17.74 20.74
C LEU A 433 -15.15 -18.06 21.33
N ALA A 434 -15.34 -17.81 22.63
CA ALA A 434 -16.62 -18.07 23.30
C ALA A 434 -17.78 -17.27 22.66
N GLN A 435 -17.51 -16.04 22.22
CA GLN A 435 -18.50 -15.21 21.54
C GLN A 435 -18.85 -15.75 20.15
N ILE A 436 -17.84 -16.04 19.31
CA ILE A 436 -18.11 -16.52 17.95
C ILE A 436 -18.69 -17.93 17.93
N GLU A 437 -18.37 -18.77 18.92
CA GLU A 437 -19.00 -20.07 19.13
C GLU A 437 -20.48 -19.92 19.53
N ALA A 438 -20.80 -18.94 20.38
CA ALA A 438 -22.20 -18.60 20.67
C ALA A 438 -22.94 -18.12 19.41
N ILE A 439 -22.34 -17.20 18.63
CA ILE A 439 -22.90 -16.74 17.35
C ILE A 439 -23.17 -17.91 16.40
N ALA A 440 -22.19 -18.81 16.24
CA ALA A 440 -22.32 -19.96 15.36
C ALA A 440 -23.48 -20.88 15.76
N ARG A 441 -23.64 -21.15 17.06
CA ARG A 441 -24.73 -21.97 17.60
C ARG A 441 -26.08 -21.28 17.48
N ASP A 442 -26.19 -20.07 17.98
CA ASP A 442 -27.47 -19.36 18.15
C ASP A 442 -28.09 -18.98 16.80
N PHE A 443 -27.25 -18.66 15.81
CA PHE A 443 -27.70 -18.29 14.46
C PHE A 443 -27.52 -19.41 13.43
N ASN A 444 -27.06 -20.60 13.85
CA ASN A 444 -26.77 -21.75 12.99
C ASN A 444 -25.89 -21.37 11.78
N VAL A 445 -24.75 -20.73 12.06
CA VAL A 445 -23.80 -20.21 11.06
C VAL A 445 -22.48 -20.98 11.13
N PRO A 446 -21.92 -21.44 9.98
CA PRO A 446 -20.61 -22.10 9.95
C PRO A 446 -19.49 -21.23 10.56
N LEU A 447 -18.64 -21.85 11.38
CA LEU A 447 -17.55 -21.21 12.11
C LEU A 447 -16.19 -21.63 11.59
N VAL A 448 -15.34 -20.65 11.30
CA VAL A 448 -13.93 -20.88 11.00
C VAL A 448 -13.05 -20.24 12.08
N THR A 449 -12.22 -21.06 12.71
CA THR A 449 -11.21 -20.64 13.68
C THR A 449 -9.82 -21.05 13.22
N GLY A 450 -8.78 -20.66 13.98
CA GLY A 450 -7.42 -21.13 13.74
C GLY A 450 -7.26 -22.65 13.89
N LYS A 451 -8.19 -23.32 14.58
CA LYS A 451 -8.19 -24.79 14.75
C LYS A 451 -8.95 -25.51 13.64
N THR A 452 -9.71 -24.80 12.80
CA THR A 452 -10.47 -25.41 11.69
C THR A 452 -9.49 -25.99 10.68
N PRO A 453 -9.53 -27.32 10.40
CA PRO A 453 -8.68 -27.98 9.42
C PRO A 453 -8.76 -27.33 8.03
N GLN A 454 -7.66 -27.38 7.28
CA GLN A 454 -7.57 -26.75 5.96
C GLN A 454 -8.67 -27.22 4.98
N PRO A 455 -8.98 -28.53 4.85
CA PRO A 455 -10.01 -28.99 3.91
C PRO A 455 -11.42 -28.49 4.28
N GLU A 456 -11.74 -28.47 5.57
CA GLU A 456 -13.04 -27.96 6.07
C GLU A 456 -13.17 -26.46 5.83
N ARG A 457 -12.08 -25.71 6.07
CA ARG A 457 -12.01 -24.28 5.80
C ARG A 457 -12.26 -23.97 4.33
N GLU A 458 -11.60 -24.70 3.44
CA GLU A 458 -11.77 -24.55 1.98
C GLU A 458 -13.21 -24.84 1.56
N ALA A 459 -13.83 -25.92 2.07
CA ALA A 459 -15.22 -26.24 1.79
C ALA A 459 -16.20 -25.14 2.24
N ILE A 460 -16.01 -24.57 3.43
CA ILE A 460 -16.84 -23.45 3.93
C ILE A 460 -16.66 -22.21 3.04
N TYR A 461 -15.42 -21.87 2.69
CA TYR A 461 -15.13 -20.70 1.85
C TYR A 461 -15.69 -20.86 0.44
N ASP A 462 -15.56 -22.03 -0.17
CA ASP A 462 -16.15 -22.31 -1.48
C ASP A 462 -17.66 -22.34 -1.44
N GLY A 463 -18.27 -22.91 -0.39
CA GLY A 463 -19.71 -22.86 -0.18
C GLY A 463 -20.22 -21.42 -0.11
N PHE A 464 -19.50 -20.53 0.58
CA PHE A 464 -19.87 -19.11 0.65
C PHE A 464 -19.64 -18.37 -0.66
N ARG A 465 -18.52 -18.64 -1.35
CA ARG A 465 -18.16 -18.02 -2.64
C ARG A 465 -19.19 -18.31 -3.73
N HIS A 466 -19.67 -19.55 -3.79
CA HIS A 466 -20.68 -19.98 -4.76
C HIS A 466 -22.13 -19.76 -4.28
N GLY A 467 -22.32 -19.15 -3.10
CA GLY A 467 -23.64 -18.77 -2.58
C GLY A 467 -24.45 -19.91 -1.96
N ALA A 468 -23.88 -21.12 -1.83
CA ALA A 468 -24.48 -22.22 -1.08
C ALA A 468 -24.58 -21.91 0.42
N LEU A 469 -23.59 -21.16 0.94
CA LEU A 469 -23.63 -20.56 2.27
C LEU A 469 -23.83 -19.06 2.12
N ARG A 470 -24.80 -18.49 2.84
CA ARG A 470 -25.04 -17.04 2.86
C ARG A 470 -24.36 -16.34 4.01
N ARG A 471 -23.97 -17.07 5.06
CA ARG A 471 -23.45 -16.51 6.30
C ARG A 471 -22.30 -17.39 6.76
N ILE A 472 -21.21 -16.77 7.20
CA ILE A 472 -20.11 -17.45 7.89
C ILE A 472 -19.58 -16.56 9.02
N VAL A 473 -19.11 -17.17 10.11
CA VAL A 473 -18.48 -16.46 11.24
C VAL A 473 -17.00 -16.84 11.31
N LEU A 474 -16.13 -15.85 11.50
CA LEU A 474 -14.68 -16.03 11.53
C LEU A 474 -14.08 -15.51 12.84
N SER A 475 -13.11 -16.25 13.38
CA SER A 475 -12.24 -15.73 14.42
C SER A 475 -11.16 -14.82 13.86
N LYS A 476 -10.54 -13.98 14.71
CA LYS A 476 -9.37 -13.18 14.36
C LYS A 476 -8.28 -13.98 13.64
N VAL A 477 -8.02 -15.23 14.03
CA VAL A 477 -7.00 -16.10 13.41
C VAL A 477 -7.47 -16.65 12.05
N GLY A 478 -8.76 -16.96 11.91
CA GLY A 478 -9.36 -17.33 10.61
C GLY A 478 -9.41 -16.17 9.62
N ASN A 479 -9.50 -14.93 10.13
CA ASN A 479 -9.55 -13.67 9.38
C ASN A 479 -8.23 -13.28 8.69
N PHE A 480 -7.11 -13.99 8.94
CA PHE A 480 -5.84 -13.74 8.24
C PHE A 480 -5.70 -14.52 6.92
N ALA A 481 -6.70 -15.32 6.55
CA ALA A 481 -6.72 -15.94 5.23
C ALA A 481 -6.90 -14.85 4.15
N ILE A 482 -5.98 -14.75 3.20
CA ILE A 482 -6.04 -13.73 2.13
C ILE A 482 -7.11 -14.05 1.08
N ASP A 483 -7.63 -15.27 1.10
CA ASP A 483 -8.70 -15.71 0.21
C ASP A 483 -10.07 -15.65 0.91
N LEU A 484 -10.31 -14.58 1.67
CA LEU A 484 -11.66 -14.31 2.19
C LEU A 484 -12.63 -14.18 1.03
N PRO A 485 -13.74 -14.90 1.04
CA PRO A 485 -14.69 -14.80 -0.04
C PRO A 485 -15.43 -13.46 0.00
N GLU A 486 -15.84 -12.99 -1.17
CA GLU A 486 -16.51 -11.70 -1.34
C GLU A 486 -17.84 -11.67 -0.57
N ALA A 487 -18.05 -10.62 0.22
CA ALA A 487 -19.26 -10.44 1.03
C ALA A 487 -19.96 -9.12 0.68
N ASP A 488 -21.28 -9.13 0.84
CA ASP A 488 -22.14 -7.96 0.66
C ASP A 488 -22.15 -7.09 1.91
N VAL A 489 -22.14 -7.75 3.06
CA VAL A 489 -22.23 -7.15 4.38
C VAL A 489 -21.16 -7.78 5.25
N LEU A 490 -20.38 -6.92 5.90
CA LEU A 490 -19.41 -7.32 6.90
C LEU A 490 -19.88 -6.82 8.27
N ILE A 491 -19.93 -7.71 9.26
CA ILE A 491 -20.31 -7.37 10.63
C ILE A 491 -19.17 -7.73 11.58
N GLN A 492 -18.59 -6.73 12.22
CA GLN A 492 -17.61 -6.92 13.28
C GLN A 492 -18.30 -6.80 14.65
N VAL A 493 -18.42 -7.92 15.35
CA VAL A 493 -19.06 -7.99 16.68
C VAL A 493 -18.04 -7.64 17.78
N SER A 494 -16.79 -8.03 17.58
CA SER A 494 -15.65 -7.67 18.42
C SER A 494 -14.35 -7.74 17.62
N GLY A 495 -13.31 -7.04 18.08
CA GLY A 495 -12.00 -7.06 17.44
C GLY A 495 -10.98 -6.24 18.20
N ALA A 496 -9.78 -6.79 18.36
CA ALA A 496 -8.64 -6.11 18.94
C ALA A 496 -7.79 -5.46 17.86
N PHE A 497 -7.50 -4.22 18.18
CA PHE A 497 -6.78 -3.17 17.47
C PHE A 497 -5.48 -3.68 16.85
N GLY A 498 -5.54 -3.92 15.54
CA GLY A 498 -4.34 -4.01 14.69
C GLY A 498 -3.94 -2.64 14.16
N SER A 499 -2.98 -2.60 13.21
CA SER A 499 -2.69 -1.40 12.43
C SER A 499 -3.96 -0.94 11.71
N ARG A 500 -4.31 0.34 11.86
CA ARG A 500 -5.52 0.96 11.27
C ARG A 500 -5.55 0.77 9.75
N GLN A 501 -4.38 0.81 9.12
CA GLN A 501 -4.20 0.61 7.69
C GLN A 501 -4.57 -0.81 7.25
N GLU A 502 -4.16 -1.83 8.01
CA GLU A 502 -4.48 -3.22 7.68
C GLU A 502 -5.98 -3.50 7.74
N GLU A 503 -6.71 -2.93 8.72
CA GLU A 503 -8.16 -3.13 8.83
C GLU A 503 -8.91 -2.58 7.61
N ALA A 504 -8.66 -1.32 7.20
CA ALA A 504 -9.36 -0.77 6.03
C ALA A 504 -8.95 -1.44 4.71
N GLN A 505 -7.68 -1.83 4.57
CA GLN A 505 -7.24 -2.60 3.40
C GLN A 505 -7.94 -3.96 3.33
N ARG A 506 -8.14 -4.64 4.46
CA ARG A 506 -8.90 -5.91 4.53
C ARG A 506 -10.37 -5.69 4.18
N PHE A 507 -11.01 -4.65 4.74
CA PHE A 507 -12.42 -4.36 4.44
C PHE A 507 -12.64 -4.07 2.95
N GLY A 508 -11.78 -3.27 2.33
CA GLY A 508 -11.85 -2.98 0.89
C GLY A 508 -11.59 -4.20 -0.01
N ARG A 509 -10.99 -5.29 0.51
CA ARG A 509 -10.84 -6.56 -0.22
C ARG A 509 -12.07 -7.46 -0.10
N ILE A 510 -12.74 -7.43 1.05
CA ILE A 510 -13.92 -8.26 1.34
C ILE A 510 -15.15 -7.71 0.62
N LEU A 511 -15.29 -6.39 0.60
CA LEU A 511 -16.46 -5.70 0.07
C LEU A 511 -16.28 -5.41 -1.42
N ARG A 512 -17.23 -5.85 -2.25
CA ARG A 512 -17.26 -5.61 -3.70
C ARG A 512 -18.56 -4.95 -4.17
N PRO A 513 -18.52 -4.24 -5.31
CA PRO A 513 -19.73 -3.66 -5.88
C PRO A 513 -20.67 -4.79 -6.31
N LYS A 514 -21.95 -4.61 -6.04
CA LYS A 514 -22.97 -5.53 -6.52
C LYS A 514 -23.31 -5.20 -7.98
N GLU A 515 -23.68 -6.22 -8.75
CA GLU A 515 -24.21 -6.05 -10.12
C GLU A 515 -25.48 -5.17 -10.14
N ASP A 516 -26.21 -5.13 -9.01
CA ASP A 516 -27.39 -4.28 -8.82
C ASP A 516 -27.07 -2.84 -8.36
N GLY A 517 -25.79 -2.47 -8.28
CA GLY A 517 -25.34 -1.12 -7.91
C GLY A 517 -25.43 -0.77 -6.43
N ARG A 518 -25.89 -1.67 -5.55
CA ARG A 518 -25.94 -1.39 -4.10
C ARG A 518 -24.52 -1.31 -3.51
N ALA A 519 -24.29 -0.29 -2.69
CA ALA A 519 -23.05 -0.13 -1.93
C ALA A 519 -22.89 -1.25 -0.90
N ALA A 520 -21.64 -1.66 -0.68
CA ALA A 520 -21.30 -2.65 0.32
C ALA A 520 -21.41 -2.03 1.73
N ARG A 521 -21.72 -2.84 2.76
CA ARG A 521 -21.93 -2.32 4.12
C ARG A 521 -20.98 -2.96 5.13
N PHE A 522 -20.39 -2.12 5.97
CA PHE A 522 -19.55 -2.54 7.08
C PHE A 522 -20.16 -2.08 8.41
N PHE A 523 -20.66 -3.02 9.20
CA PHE A 523 -21.20 -2.78 10.54
C PHE A 523 -20.15 -3.10 11.61
N THR A 524 -19.99 -2.20 12.59
CA THR A 524 -19.25 -2.48 13.82
C THR A 524 -20.19 -2.37 15.01
N LEU A 525 -20.29 -3.41 15.83
CA LEU A 525 -21.02 -3.37 17.09
C LEU A 525 -20.08 -2.91 18.23
N VAL A 526 -20.38 -1.78 18.86
CA VAL A 526 -19.56 -1.14 19.90
C VAL A 526 -20.35 -1.03 21.18
N SER A 527 -19.88 -1.60 22.29
CA SER A 527 -20.55 -1.42 23.58
C SER A 527 -20.38 0.02 24.08
N ARG A 528 -21.50 0.70 24.36
CA ARG A 528 -21.53 2.08 24.86
C ARG A 528 -20.85 2.23 26.21
N ASP A 529 -20.27 3.41 26.43
CA ASP A 529 -19.60 3.77 27.69
C ASP A 529 -18.46 2.81 28.07
N THR A 530 -17.85 2.18 27.06
CA THR A 530 -16.71 1.27 27.25
C THR A 530 -15.50 1.75 26.46
N ARG A 531 -14.36 1.13 26.73
CA ARG A 531 -13.12 1.39 26.00
C ARG A 531 -13.24 1.06 24.52
N GLU A 532 -14.20 0.22 24.08
CA GLU A 532 -14.42 -0.02 22.64
C GLU A 532 -14.71 1.29 21.88
N GLU A 533 -15.33 2.30 22.51
CA GLU A 533 -15.59 3.60 21.87
C GLU A 533 -14.31 4.38 21.55
N GLU A 534 -13.29 4.34 22.42
CA GLU A 534 -12.00 5.00 22.19
C GLU A 534 -11.37 4.53 20.87
N PHE A 535 -11.52 3.24 20.58
CA PHE A 535 -10.95 2.67 19.38
C PHE A 535 -11.86 2.78 18.17
N ALA A 536 -13.17 2.69 18.36
CA ALA A 536 -14.13 3.02 17.32
C ALA A 536 -13.89 4.46 16.81
N HIS A 537 -13.57 5.39 17.72
CA HIS A 537 -13.17 6.75 17.36
C HIS A 537 -11.92 6.80 16.48
N HIS A 538 -10.85 6.08 16.84
CA HIS A 538 -9.65 6.00 16.01
C HIS A 538 -9.90 5.39 14.63
N ARG A 539 -10.74 4.34 14.56
CA ARG A 539 -11.13 3.72 13.29
C ARG A 539 -11.95 4.67 12.43
N LYS A 540 -12.93 5.35 13.02
CA LYS A 540 -13.73 6.38 12.37
C LYS A 540 -12.84 7.43 11.71
N LEU A 541 -11.90 8.00 12.46
CA LEU A 541 -10.99 9.02 11.92
C LEU A 541 -10.24 8.48 10.70
N PHE A 542 -9.69 7.28 10.79
CA PHE A 542 -8.96 6.68 9.68
C PHE A 542 -9.85 6.41 8.45
N LEU A 543 -11.02 5.81 8.63
CA LEU A 543 -11.94 5.51 7.52
C LEU A 543 -12.44 6.78 6.83
N VAL A 544 -12.77 7.82 7.60
CA VAL A 544 -13.17 9.13 7.06
C VAL A 544 -12.00 9.80 6.33
N GLU A 545 -10.77 9.69 6.84
CA GLU A 545 -9.56 10.19 6.16
C GLU A 545 -9.32 9.52 4.81
N GLN A 546 -9.66 8.23 4.68
CA GLN A 546 -9.62 7.48 3.42
C GLN A 546 -10.84 7.76 2.51
N GLY A 547 -11.83 8.52 2.98
CA GLY A 547 -13.00 8.92 2.22
C GLY A 547 -14.20 7.97 2.29
N TYR A 548 -14.22 7.02 3.24
CA TYR A 548 -15.39 6.17 3.46
C TYR A 548 -16.53 6.95 4.15
N SER A 549 -17.77 6.69 3.72
CA SER A 549 -18.96 7.21 4.44
C SER A 549 -19.09 6.52 5.79
N TYR A 550 -19.20 7.30 6.87
CA TYR A 550 -19.29 6.77 8.23
C TYR A 550 -20.51 7.30 8.98
N GLN A 551 -21.33 6.41 9.54
CA GLN A 551 -22.51 6.73 10.31
C GLN A 551 -22.43 6.10 11.71
N ILE A 552 -22.86 6.83 12.73
CA ILE A 552 -23.02 6.30 14.08
C ILE A 552 -24.52 6.20 14.36
N VAL A 553 -24.95 5.00 14.70
CA VAL A 553 -26.34 4.67 15.06
C VAL A 553 -26.32 4.20 16.50
N GLY A 554 -27.34 4.57 17.26
CA GLY A 554 -27.42 4.27 18.69
C GLY A 554 -28.81 3.87 19.10
#